data_AF-A0AAW8KYI3-F1
#
_entry.id   AF-A0AAW8KYI3-F1
#
_cell.length_a   1.000
_cell.length_b   1.000
_cell.length_c   1.000
_cell.angle_alpha   90.00
_cell.angle_beta   90.00
_cell.angle_gamma   90.00
#
_symmetry.space_group_name_H-M   'P 1'
#
loop_
_entity.id
_entity.type
_entity.pdbx_description
1 polymer ?
#
loop_
_entity_poly.entity_id
_entity_poly.type
_entity_poly.pdbx_seq_one_letter_code
_entity_poly.pdbx_strand_id
1 'polypeptide(L)'
;YQPQQYQAYIQKGIYDVVPLEPLDYFYITLIRTLSYSHLLQTEQRLTNELETIHSHTQTLVNNSHKAVALFQEGMHVKANTEYLNLFGFKQEDEIIGLPILDVLQPNDLNVF
;
A
#
# COMPACT_ATOMS: atom_id res chain seq x y z
N TYR A 1 -5.79 11.48 -43.25
CA TYR A 1 -5.11 12.37 -42.28
C TYR A 1 -3.65 12.53 -42.70
N GLN A 2 -3.07 13.73 -42.62
CA GLN A 2 -1.66 13.93 -43.00
C GLN A 2 -0.73 13.71 -41.79
N PRO A 3 0.30 12.83 -41.90
CA PRO A 3 1.19 12.48 -40.79
C PRO A 3 1.90 13.67 -40.11
N GLN A 4 2.01 14.79 -40.80
CA GLN A 4 2.68 15.99 -40.32
C GLN A 4 1.88 16.72 -39.23
N GLN A 5 0.59 16.38 -39.02
CA GLN A 5 -0.30 17.06 -38.06
C GLN A 5 -0.41 16.35 -36.70
N TYR A 6 0.09 15.11 -36.55
CA TYR A 6 -0.07 14.34 -35.30
C TYR A 6 0.53 15.04 -34.09
N GLN A 7 1.71 15.66 -34.25
CA GLN A 7 2.37 16.38 -33.17
C GLN A 7 1.53 17.57 -32.66
N ALA A 8 0.87 18.28 -33.58
CA ALA A 8 0.00 19.41 -33.23
C ALA A 8 -1.26 18.95 -32.46
N TYR A 9 -1.74 17.73 -32.68
CA TYR A 9 -2.86 17.16 -31.93
C TYR A 9 -2.46 16.76 -30.51
N ILE A 10 -1.30 16.12 -30.34
CA ILE A 10 -0.78 15.75 -29.01
C ILE A 10 -0.57 17.00 -28.14
N GLN A 11 -0.01 18.07 -28.72
CA GLN A 11 0.19 19.34 -28.02
C GLN A 11 -1.13 20.01 -27.59
N LYS A 12 -2.27 19.62 -28.19
CA LYS A 12 -3.62 20.08 -27.82
C LYS A 12 -4.32 19.13 -26.83
N GLY A 13 -3.62 18.13 -26.31
CA GLY A 13 -4.17 17.16 -25.35
C GLY A 13 -4.91 15.98 -26.00
N ILE A 14 -4.80 15.81 -27.32
CA ILE A 14 -5.34 14.62 -27.99
C ILE A 14 -4.40 13.45 -27.71
N TYR A 15 -4.92 12.41 -27.07
CA TYR A 15 -4.13 11.27 -26.59
C TYR A 15 -3.75 10.30 -27.72
N ASP A 16 -4.66 10.06 -28.67
CA ASP A 16 -4.42 9.18 -29.82
C ASP A 16 -5.29 9.60 -31.01
N VAL A 17 -4.82 9.33 -32.23
CA VAL A 17 -5.53 9.59 -33.48
C VAL A 17 -5.47 8.33 -34.33
N VAL A 18 -6.59 7.60 -34.35
CA VAL A 18 -6.68 6.27 -34.98
C VAL A 18 -7.45 6.38 -36.31
N PRO A 19 -6.89 5.93 -37.44
CA PRO A 19 -7.61 5.86 -38.70
C PRO A 19 -8.70 4.78 -38.65
N LEU A 20 -9.86 5.05 -39.28
CA LEU A 20 -11.00 4.11 -39.34
C LEU A 20 -10.78 2.97 -40.34
N GLU A 21 -9.91 3.18 -41.34
CA GLU A 21 -9.55 2.19 -42.34
C GLU A 21 -8.04 1.99 -42.39
N PRO A 22 -7.56 0.73 -42.52
CA PRO A 22 -8.35 -0.51 -42.56
C PRO A 22 -8.96 -0.86 -41.18
N LEU A 23 -10.17 -1.45 -41.20
CA LEU A 23 -10.98 -1.69 -39.99
C LEU A 23 -10.27 -2.59 -38.96
N ASP A 24 -9.44 -3.54 -39.42
CA ASP A 24 -8.70 -4.44 -38.54
C ASP A 24 -7.73 -3.68 -37.62
N TYR A 25 -7.03 -2.68 -38.16
CA TYR A 25 -6.10 -1.86 -37.37
C TYR A 25 -6.85 -1.00 -36.35
N PHE A 26 -7.98 -0.42 -36.75
CA PHE A 26 -8.86 0.34 -35.86
C PHE A 26 -9.36 -0.55 -34.71
N TYR A 27 -9.88 -1.74 -35.04
CA TYR A 27 -10.40 -2.69 -34.06
C TYR A 27 -9.32 -3.12 -33.05
N ILE A 28 -8.14 -3.51 -33.53
CA ILE A 28 -7.01 -3.87 -32.66
C ILE A 28 -6.64 -2.72 -31.73
N THR A 29 -6.57 -1.50 -32.27
CA THR A 29 -6.21 -0.31 -31.49
C THR A 29 -7.26 -0.01 -30.43
N LEU A 30 -8.54 -0.10 -30.78
CA LEU A 30 -9.65 0.10 -29.84
C LEU A 30 -9.62 -0.92 -28.69
N ILE A 31 -9.50 -2.22 -29.00
CA ILE A 31 -9.46 -3.28 -27.98
C ILE A 31 -8.23 -3.12 -27.08
N ARG A 32 -7.07 -2.78 -27.65
CA ARG A 32 -5.84 -2.54 -26.88
C ARG A 32 -6.03 -1.36 -25.93
N THR A 33 -6.58 -0.24 -26.41
CA THR A 33 -6.79 0.95 -25.59
C THR A 33 -7.81 0.71 -24.47
N LEU A 34 -8.91 0.01 -24.76
CA LEU A 34 -9.89 -0.38 -23.73
C LEU A 34 -9.27 -1.32 -22.68
N SER A 35 -8.54 -2.34 -23.13
CA SER A 35 -7.85 -3.28 -22.22
C SER A 35 -6.86 -2.55 -21.31
N TYR A 36 -6.08 -1.62 -21.88
CA TYR A 36 -5.12 -0.83 -21.12
C TYR A 36 -5.81 0.10 -20.11
N SER A 37 -6.90 0.77 -20.53
CA SER A 37 -7.69 1.62 -19.63
C SER A 37 -8.27 0.81 -18.45
N HIS A 38 -8.79 -0.39 -18.72
CA HIS A 38 -9.31 -1.26 -17.67
C HIS A 38 -8.22 -1.74 -16.71
N LEU A 39 -7.03 -2.06 -17.23
CA LEU A 39 -5.90 -2.45 -16.39
C LEU A 39 -5.50 -1.32 -15.44
N LEU A 40 -5.34 -0.10 -15.94
CA LEU A 40 -4.98 1.06 -15.12
C LEU A 40 -6.05 1.39 -14.07
N GLN A 41 -7.32 1.37 -14.44
CA GLN A 41 -8.41 1.61 -13.49
C GLN A 41 -8.47 0.55 -12.40
N THR A 42 -8.22 -0.71 -12.77
CA THR A 42 -8.21 -1.83 -11.82
C THR A 42 -7.03 -1.71 -10.85
N GLU A 43 -5.84 -1.42 -11.37
CA GLU A 43 -4.65 -1.19 -10.55
C GLU A 43 -4.89 -0.05 -9.56
N GLN A 44 -5.35 1.10 -10.03
CA GLN A 44 -5.62 2.25 -9.16
C GLN A 44 -6.69 1.93 -8.11
N ARG A 45 -7.75 1.18 -8.48
CA ARG A 45 -8.77 0.75 -7.51
C ARG A 45 -8.17 -0.16 -6.44
N LEU A 46 -7.40 -1.17 -6.82
CA LEU A 46 -6.79 -2.12 -5.89
C LEU A 46 -5.80 -1.42 -4.95
N THR A 47 -5.00 -0.50 -5.47
CA THR A 47 -4.07 0.30 -4.67
C THR A 47 -4.81 1.13 -3.63
N ASN A 48 -5.89 1.83 -4.02
CA ASN A 48 -6.72 2.60 -3.09
C ASN A 48 -7.42 1.71 -2.03
N GLU A 49 -7.92 0.54 -2.43
CA GLU A 49 -8.53 -0.43 -1.52
C GLU A 49 -7.51 -0.96 -0.50
N LEU A 50 -6.29 -1.28 -0.94
CA LEU A 50 -5.20 -1.72 -0.04
C LEU A 50 -4.82 -0.64 0.96
N GLU A 51 -4.66 0.61 0.52
CA GLU A 51 -4.37 1.73 1.41
C GLU A 51 -5.48 1.93 2.45
N THR A 52 -6.73 1.83 2.02
CA THR A 52 -7.92 1.95 2.90
C THR A 52 -7.93 0.83 3.94
N ILE A 53 -7.72 -0.42 3.52
CA ILE A 53 -7.67 -1.59 4.41
C ILE A 53 -6.54 -1.43 5.40
N HIS A 54 -5.34 -1.07 4.94
CA HIS A 54 -4.17 -0.90 5.81
C HIS A 54 -4.41 0.19 6.87
N SER A 55 -4.96 1.35 6.47
CA SER A 55 -5.34 2.42 7.39
C SER A 55 -6.39 1.97 8.40
N HIS A 56 -7.40 1.23 7.95
CA HIS A 56 -8.45 0.71 8.84
C HIS A 56 -7.89 -0.30 9.84
N THR A 57 -7.04 -1.24 9.41
CA THR A 57 -6.40 -2.21 10.29
C THR A 57 -5.52 -1.53 11.32
N GLN A 58 -4.71 -0.53 10.95
CA GLN A 58 -3.90 0.23 11.90
C GLN A 58 -4.78 0.95 12.93
N THR A 59 -5.89 1.54 12.48
CA THR A 59 -6.87 2.20 13.36
C THR A 59 -7.52 1.20 14.33
N LEU A 60 -7.90 0.01 13.85
CA LEU A 60 -8.47 -1.05 14.69
C LEU A 60 -7.47 -1.55 15.74
N VAL A 61 -6.21 -1.71 15.37
CA VAL A 61 -5.14 -2.11 16.31
C VAL A 61 -4.93 -1.03 17.37
N ASN A 62 -4.92 0.24 16.99
CA ASN A 62 -4.74 1.35 17.91
C ASN A 62 -5.96 1.60 18.82
N ASN A 63 -7.17 1.25 18.38
CA ASN A 63 -8.39 1.37 19.19
C ASN A 63 -8.73 0.09 19.97
N SER A 64 -8.04 -1.00 19.67
CA SER A 64 -8.20 -2.26 20.37
C SER A 64 -7.55 -2.13 21.74
N HIS A 65 -8.30 -2.41 22.81
CA HIS A 65 -7.78 -2.49 24.17
C HIS A 65 -6.91 -3.75 24.41
N LYS A 66 -6.22 -4.24 23.38
CA LYS A 66 -5.32 -5.40 23.40
C LYS A 66 -3.93 -4.94 23.05
N ALA A 67 -2.94 -5.43 23.79
CA ALA A 67 -1.54 -5.26 23.46
C ALA A 67 -1.19 -6.01 22.16
N VAL A 68 -0.64 -5.31 21.18
CA VAL A 68 -0.23 -5.86 19.87
C VAL A 68 1.15 -5.32 19.50
N ALA A 69 2.06 -6.22 19.12
CA ALA A 69 3.37 -5.90 18.56
C ALA A 69 3.66 -6.73 17.32
N LEU A 70 4.47 -6.18 16.41
CA LEU A 70 4.97 -6.82 15.21
C LEU A 70 6.47 -7.08 15.36
N PHE A 71 6.90 -8.31 15.07
CA PHE A 71 8.29 -8.72 15.13
C PHE A 71 8.82 -9.08 13.74
N GLN A 72 10.06 -8.71 13.45
CA GLN A 72 10.83 -9.23 12.32
C GLN A 72 12.17 -9.72 12.83
N GLU A 73 12.54 -10.96 12.50
CA GLU A 73 13.79 -11.58 12.95
C GLU A 73 13.99 -11.53 14.49
N GLY A 74 12.88 -11.56 15.24
CA GLY A 74 12.89 -11.48 16.71
C GLY A 74 12.97 -10.05 17.26
N MET A 75 12.99 -9.03 16.41
CA MET A 75 13.11 -7.61 16.77
C MET A 75 11.76 -6.90 16.67
N HIS A 76 11.46 -6.01 17.60
CA HIS A 76 10.25 -5.17 17.53
C HIS A 76 10.34 -4.21 16.34
N VAL A 77 9.31 -4.25 15.49
CA VAL A 77 9.16 -3.38 14.31
C VAL A 77 8.00 -2.41 14.49
N LYS A 78 6.96 -2.83 15.22
CA LYS A 78 5.86 -1.96 15.65
C LYS A 78 5.29 -2.43 16.99
N ALA A 79 4.71 -1.52 17.76
CA ALA A 79 3.95 -1.81 18.96
C ALA A 79 2.87 -0.73 19.18
N ASN A 80 1.64 -1.15 19.50
CA ASN A 80 0.58 -0.20 19.86
C ASN A 80 0.73 0.30 21.31
N THR A 81 0.01 1.37 21.65
CA THR A 81 0.04 2.00 22.98
C THR A 81 -0.27 1.02 24.11
N GLU A 82 -1.21 0.10 23.90
CA GLU A 82 -1.58 -0.93 24.86
C GLU A 82 -0.41 -1.88 25.16
N TYR A 83 0.39 -2.24 24.15
CA TYR A 83 1.60 -3.03 24.33
C TYR A 83 2.66 -2.27 25.10
N LEU A 84 2.89 -1.01 24.76
CA LEU A 84 3.85 -0.15 25.47
C LEU A 84 3.47 -0.01 26.95
N ASN A 85 2.19 0.24 27.24
CA ASN A 85 1.67 0.35 28.60
C ASN A 85 1.82 -0.95 29.39
N LEU A 86 1.64 -2.11 28.75
CA LEU A 86 1.80 -3.42 29.39
C LEU A 86 3.23 -3.66 29.88
N PHE A 87 4.23 -3.19 29.13
CA PHE A 87 5.65 -3.36 29.44
C PHE A 87 6.33 -2.11 30.01
N GLY A 88 5.58 -1.02 30.23
CA GLY A 88 6.07 0.20 30.90
C GLY A 88 6.83 1.20 30.03
N PHE A 89 6.73 1.10 28.70
CA PHE A 89 7.31 2.04 27.75
C PHE A 89 6.38 3.22 27.49
N LYS A 90 6.93 4.41 27.21
CA LYS A 90 6.12 5.62 26.94
C LYS A 90 5.94 5.88 25.45
N GLN A 91 6.90 5.49 24.65
CA GLN A 91 6.92 5.75 23.21
C GLN A 91 7.36 4.50 22.45
N GLU A 92 6.84 4.35 21.23
CA GLU A 92 7.18 3.21 20.36
C GLU A 92 8.68 3.19 20.01
N ASP A 93 9.29 4.36 19.82
CA ASP A 93 10.73 4.49 19.52
C ASP A 93 11.64 3.91 20.63
N GLU A 94 11.14 3.74 21.85
CA GLU A 94 11.90 3.12 22.96
C GLU A 94 12.02 1.60 22.81
N ILE A 95 11.12 0.97 22.04
CA ILE A 95 11.06 -0.48 21.87
C ILE A 95 11.48 -0.95 20.48
N ILE A 96 11.37 -0.11 19.45
CA ILE A 96 11.77 -0.48 18.08
C ILE A 96 13.24 -0.89 18.05
N GLY A 97 13.50 -2.06 17.45
CA GLY A 97 14.86 -2.61 17.38
C GLY A 97 15.34 -3.24 18.69
N LEU A 98 14.48 -3.45 19.68
CA LEU A 98 14.78 -4.33 20.82
C LEU A 98 14.39 -5.78 20.49
N PRO A 99 15.18 -6.78 20.92
CA PRO A 99 14.79 -8.18 20.87
C PRO A 99 13.55 -8.46 21.73
N ILE A 100 12.66 -9.34 21.26
CA ILE A 100 11.47 -9.76 22.02
C ILE A 100 11.84 -10.32 23.41
N LEU A 101 12.94 -11.05 23.49
CA LEU A 101 13.37 -11.70 24.73
C LEU A 101 13.81 -10.70 25.80
N ASP A 102 14.32 -9.52 25.41
CA ASP A 102 14.75 -8.49 26.36
C ASP A 102 13.57 -7.79 27.03
N VAL A 103 12.44 -7.70 26.32
CA VAL A 103 11.19 -7.11 26.84
C VAL A 103 10.39 -8.12 27.66
N LEU A 104 10.44 -9.40 27.30
CA LEU A 104 9.75 -10.48 28.03
C LEU A 104 10.52 -10.99 29.25
N GLN A 105 11.70 -10.42 29.56
CA GLN A 105 12.43 -10.85 30.76
C GLN A 105 11.56 -10.63 32.00
N PRO A 106 11.33 -11.67 32.82
CA PRO A 106 10.62 -11.49 34.07
C PRO A 106 11.43 -10.54 34.96
N ASN A 107 10.78 -9.52 35.53
CA ASN A 107 11.37 -8.77 36.64
C ASN A 107 11.58 -9.65 37.90
N ASP A 108 10.95 -10.84 37.94
CA ASP A 108 11.09 -11.81 39.02
C ASP A 108 11.76 -13.11 38.53
N LEU A 109 13.09 -13.13 38.55
CA LEU A 109 13.87 -14.38 38.56
C LEU A 109 13.84 -15.09 39.93
N ASN A 110 12.97 -14.65 40.86
CA ASN A 110 12.90 -15.14 42.25
C ASN A 110 11.61 -15.91 42.59
N VAL A 111 10.91 -16.43 41.59
CA VAL A 111 9.79 -17.37 41.81
C VAL A 111 10.06 -18.69 41.11
N PHE A 112 11.09 -19.40 41.58
CA PHE A 112 11.18 -20.87 41.53
C PHE A 112 11.93 -21.37 42.77
#